data_AF-A0A8J4SIY6-F1
#
_entry.id   AF-A0A8J4SIY6-F1
#
_cell.length_a   1.000
_cell.length_b   1.000
_cell.length_c   1.000
_cell.angle_alpha   90.00
_cell.angle_beta   90.00
_cell.angle_gamma   90.00
#
_symmetry.space_group_name_H-M   'P 1'
#
loop_
_entity.id
_entity.type
_entity.pdbx_description
1 polymer ?
#
loop_
_entity_poly.entity_id
_entity_poly.type
_entity_poly.pdbx_seq_one_letter_code
_entity_poly.pdbx_strand_id
1 'polypeptide(L)'
;MTNQKRTGGILPLNELVAQLNATKSSYASEISTDDVQRSIKKLRCLGTGFMLIHLAGGRTLVQSVPGEMSMDKTSILGLAETHSGQTTTSLCCQEFGWSEDRARTALNQLVQESMSWVDDADPTGERVYWFPSLFQAVRSSGC
;
A
#
# COMPACT_ATOMS: atom_id res chain seq x y z
N MET A 1 -11.31 9.51 -9.41
CA MET A 1 -10.62 8.63 -8.44
C MET A 1 -10.42 7.26 -9.10
N THR A 2 -9.28 7.05 -9.77
CA THR A 2 -9.09 5.94 -10.74
C THR A 2 -8.27 4.77 -10.16
N ASN A 3 -7.49 4.99 -9.09
CA ASN A 3 -6.60 3.97 -8.50
C ASN A 3 -7.28 3.07 -7.44
N GLN A 4 -8.47 3.46 -6.95
CA GLN A 4 -9.20 2.69 -5.93
C GLN A 4 -9.49 1.25 -6.36
N LYS A 5 -9.84 1.04 -7.64
CA LYS A 5 -10.11 -0.29 -8.19
C LYS A 5 -8.87 -1.17 -8.31
N ARG A 6 -7.67 -0.57 -8.26
CA ARG A 6 -6.40 -1.27 -8.54
C ARG A 6 -5.56 -1.53 -7.30
N THR A 7 -5.56 -0.61 -6.33
CA THR A 7 -4.68 -0.69 -5.14
C THR A 7 -5.43 -0.66 -3.81
N GLY A 8 -6.77 -0.80 -3.81
CA GLY A 8 -7.57 -0.75 -2.58
C GLY A 8 -7.57 0.62 -1.88
N GLY A 9 -7.17 1.67 -2.59
CA GLY A 9 -7.11 3.03 -2.03
C GLY A 9 -5.82 3.38 -1.31
N ILE A 10 -4.77 2.54 -1.43
CA ILE A 10 -3.43 2.80 -0.88
C ILE A 10 -2.46 3.12 -2.02
N LEU A 11 -1.59 4.10 -1.81
CA LEU A 11 -0.57 4.52 -2.79
C LEU A 11 0.72 4.97 -2.09
N PRO A 12 1.92 4.64 -2.60
CA PRO A 12 3.17 5.21 -2.10
C PRO A 12 3.20 6.75 -2.21
N LEU A 13 3.69 7.42 -1.16
CA LEU A 13 3.75 8.89 -1.11
C LEU A 13 4.60 9.48 -2.25
N ASN A 14 5.74 8.84 -2.56
CA ASN A 14 6.61 9.25 -3.67
C ASN A 14 5.90 9.16 -5.02
N GLU A 15 5.11 8.11 -5.24
CA GLU A 15 4.32 7.97 -6.47
C GLU A 15 3.23 9.05 -6.55
N LEU A 16 2.56 9.34 -5.43
CA LEU A 16 1.57 10.43 -5.37
C LEU A 16 2.20 11.78 -5.73
N VAL A 17 3.36 12.10 -5.17
CA VAL A 17 4.09 13.34 -5.47
C VAL A 17 4.47 13.41 -6.94
N ALA A 18 4.98 12.32 -7.52
CA ALA A 18 5.31 12.24 -8.94
C ALA A 18 4.07 12.44 -9.83
N GLN A 19 2.93 11.83 -9.47
CA GLN A 19 1.67 11.99 -10.21
C GLN A 19 1.14 13.43 -10.12
N LEU A 20 1.22 14.06 -8.96
CA LEU A 20 0.81 15.45 -8.77
C LEU A 20 1.69 16.40 -9.59
N ASN A 21 3.01 16.19 -9.57
CA ASN A 21 3.93 17.00 -10.37
C ASN A 21 3.79 16.76 -11.88
N ALA A 22 3.36 15.58 -12.32
CA ALA A 22 3.06 15.33 -13.73
C ALA A 22 1.73 15.97 -14.19
N THR A 23 0.78 16.19 -13.27
CA THR A 23 -0.56 16.73 -13.57
C THR A 23 -0.63 18.25 -13.37
N LYS A 24 0.34 18.84 -12.66
CA LYS A 24 0.35 20.28 -12.40
C LYS A 24 0.51 21.08 -13.70
N SER A 25 0.00 22.29 -13.72
CA SER A 25 0.22 23.21 -14.83
C SER A 25 1.68 23.65 -14.88
N SER A 26 2.17 24.02 -16.08
CA SER A 26 3.55 24.48 -16.28
C SER A 26 3.92 25.70 -15.44
N TYR A 27 2.94 26.48 -14.97
CA TYR A 27 3.12 27.68 -14.16
C TYR A 27 3.11 27.41 -12.65
N ALA A 28 2.76 26.20 -12.22
CA ALA A 28 2.73 25.85 -10.81
C ALA A 28 4.13 25.47 -10.32
N SER A 29 4.48 25.92 -9.11
CA SER A 29 5.69 25.50 -8.40
C SER A 29 5.75 23.97 -8.23
N GLU A 30 6.96 23.44 -8.10
CA GLU A 30 7.16 22.03 -7.81
C GLU A 30 6.56 21.68 -6.44
N ILE A 31 5.82 20.58 -6.37
CA ILE A 31 5.16 20.10 -5.16
C ILE A 31 6.15 19.17 -4.45
N SER A 32 6.51 19.50 -3.21
CA SER A 32 7.41 18.67 -2.39
C SER A 32 6.66 17.58 -1.63
N THR A 33 7.40 16.61 -1.09
CA THR A 33 6.83 15.57 -0.21
C THR A 33 6.23 16.16 1.08
N ASP A 34 6.84 17.19 1.65
CA ASP A 34 6.35 17.88 2.85
C ASP A 34 5.03 18.62 2.57
N ASP A 35 4.87 19.22 1.38
CA ASP A 35 3.62 19.86 0.98
C ASP A 35 2.45 18.86 0.96
N VAL A 36 2.68 17.66 0.42
CA VAL A 36 1.67 16.60 0.38
C VAL A 36 1.36 16.08 1.79
N GLN A 37 2.38 15.84 2.62
CA GLN A 37 2.18 15.39 4.00
C GLN A 37 1.39 16.42 4.83
N ARG A 38 1.72 17.70 4.72
CA ARG A 38 0.98 18.79 5.40
C ARG A 38 -0.45 18.88 4.89
N SER A 39 -0.66 18.72 3.58
CA SER A 39 -1.98 18.74 2.97
C SER A 39 -2.85 17.59 3.50
N ILE A 40 -2.32 16.37 3.57
CA ILE A 40 -3.03 15.21 4.14
C ILE A 40 -3.37 15.44 5.61
N LYS A 41 -2.43 15.99 6.41
CA LYS A 41 -2.69 16.34 7.81
C LYS A 41 -3.84 17.34 7.95
N LYS A 42 -3.94 18.33 7.05
CA LYS A 42 -5.06 19.29 7.04
C LYS A 42 -6.37 18.64 6.62
N LEU A 43 -6.36 17.72 5.65
CA LEU A 43 -7.56 17.01 5.18
C LEU A 43 -8.23 16.15 6.25
N ARG A 44 -7.53 15.80 7.34
CA ARG A 44 -8.11 15.08 8.48
C ARG A 44 -9.32 15.78 9.11
N CYS A 45 -9.46 17.11 8.95
CA CYS A 45 -10.65 17.82 9.46
C CYS A 45 -11.94 17.43 8.71
N LEU A 46 -11.84 16.86 7.50
CA LEU A 46 -12.97 16.40 6.69
C LEU A 46 -13.40 14.97 7.04
N GLY A 47 -12.69 14.30 7.96
CA GLY A 47 -12.96 12.93 8.39
C GLY A 47 -11.75 12.00 8.27
N THR A 48 -11.99 10.70 8.32
CA THR A 48 -10.96 9.64 8.34
C THR A 48 -10.58 9.11 6.95
N GLY A 49 -10.96 9.81 5.88
CA GLY A 49 -10.73 9.35 4.50
C GLY A 49 -9.28 9.41 4.04
N PHE A 50 -8.45 10.27 4.62
CA PHE A 50 -7.04 10.42 4.23
C PHE A 50 -6.09 10.22 5.41
N MET A 51 -5.22 9.22 5.32
CA MET A 51 -4.25 8.89 6.35
C MET A 51 -2.87 8.59 5.78
N LEU A 52 -1.84 8.87 6.56
CA LEU A 52 -0.46 8.46 6.29
C LEU A 52 -0.17 7.19 7.08
N ILE A 53 0.33 6.16 6.40
CA ILE A 53 0.73 4.89 6.98
C ILE A 53 2.24 4.77 6.81
N HIS A 54 2.95 4.62 7.92
CA HIS A 54 4.38 4.41 7.91
C HIS A 54 4.66 2.91 8.01
N LEU A 55 5.33 2.35 7.00
CA LEU A 55 5.77 0.95 7.02
C LEU A 55 7.11 0.83 7.76
N ALA A 56 7.36 -0.36 8.32
CA ALA A 56 8.62 -0.69 8.98
C ALA A 56 9.83 -0.58 8.03
N GLY A 57 9.64 -0.81 6.72
CA GLY A 57 10.66 -0.64 5.68
C GLY A 57 11.02 0.81 5.35
N GLY A 58 10.44 1.79 6.05
CA GLY A 58 10.74 3.22 5.90
C GLY A 58 9.91 3.93 4.83
N ARG A 59 9.12 3.20 4.02
CA ARG A 59 8.21 3.80 3.05
C ARG A 59 6.94 4.30 3.71
N THR A 60 6.46 5.43 3.21
CA THR A 60 5.17 6.01 3.64
C THR A 60 4.14 5.78 2.55
N LEU A 61 3.00 5.21 2.94
CA LEU A 61 1.83 5.03 2.09
C LEU A 61 0.76 6.05 2.45
N VAL A 62 -0.04 6.43 1.47
CA VAL A 62 -1.20 7.30 1.61
C VAL A 62 -2.45 6.45 1.41
N GLN A 63 -3.32 6.43 2.41
CA GLN A 63 -4.65 5.85 2.33
C GLN A 63 -5.63 6.96 1.93
N SER A 64 -6.49 6.68 0.96
CA SER A 64 -7.49 7.62 0.40
C SER A 64 -8.94 7.18 0.60
N VAL A 65 -9.14 5.99 1.15
CA VAL A 65 -10.46 5.42 1.44
C VAL A 65 -10.52 5.09 2.93
N PRO A 66 -11.61 5.44 3.63
CA PRO A 66 -11.79 5.05 5.01
C PRO A 66 -11.71 3.53 5.14
N GLY A 67 -10.85 3.05 6.04
CA GLY A 67 -10.67 1.63 6.31
C GLY A 67 -9.80 1.46 7.54
N GLU A 68 -10.11 0.47 8.37
CA GLU A 68 -9.35 0.23 9.59
C GLU A 68 -8.00 -0.39 9.23
N MET A 69 -6.94 0.39 9.42
CA MET A 69 -5.58 -0.08 9.28
C MET A 69 -5.10 -0.63 10.63
N SER A 70 -5.27 -1.93 10.85
CA SER A 70 -4.81 -2.59 12.07
C SER A 70 -3.28 -2.78 12.05
N MET A 71 -2.67 -2.94 13.22
CA MET A 71 -1.23 -3.22 13.33
C MET A 71 -0.83 -4.44 12.51
N ASP A 72 -1.66 -5.49 12.49
CA ASP A 72 -1.37 -6.71 11.76
C ASP A 72 -1.29 -6.46 10.24
N LYS A 73 -2.20 -5.65 9.69
CA LYS A 73 -2.18 -5.24 8.29
C LYS A 73 -0.93 -4.44 7.94
N THR A 74 -0.54 -3.48 8.79
CA THR A 74 0.68 -2.68 8.57
C THR A 74 1.95 -3.52 8.63
N SER A 75 1.99 -4.52 9.52
CA SER A 75 3.12 -5.46 9.63
C SER A 75 3.23 -6.31 8.37
N ILE A 76 2.11 -6.87 7.88
CA ILE A 76 2.09 -7.64 6.63
C ILE A 76 2.55 -6.78 5.44
N LEU A 77 2.07 -5.53 5.33
CA LEU A 77 2.49 -4.62 4.27
C LEU A 77 3.99 -4.29 4.35
N GLY A 78 4.54 -4.12 5.57
CA GLY A 78 5.97 -3.93 5.77
C GLY A 78 6.80 -5.15 5.38
N LEU A 79 6.32 -6.35 5.73
CA LEU A 79 6.95 -7.60 5.32
C LEU A 79 6.92 -7.77 3.80
N ALA A 80 5.77 -7.53 3.17
CA ALA A 80 5.64 -7.60 1.73
C ALA A 80 6.57 -6.59 1.02
N GLU A 81 6.81 -5.41 1.60
CA GLU A 81 7.77 -4.44 1.05
C GLU A 81 9.19 -5.03 0.96
N THR A 82 9.63 -5.80 1.96
CA THR A 82 10.95 -6.45 1.94
C THR A 82 10.99 -7.65 0.98
N HIS A 83 9.85 -8.29 0.73
CA HIS A 83 9.72 -9.47 -0.14
C HIS A 83 9.07 -9.14 -1.49
N SER A 84 9.57 -8.13 -2.21
CA SER A 84 9.16 -7.82 -3.59
C SER A 84 7.66 -7.53 -3.81
N GLY A 85 6.95 -7.12 -2.78
CA GLY A 85 5.51 -6.83 -2.83
C GLY A 85 4.61 -8.05 -2.68
N GLN A 86 5.15 -9.19 -2.23
CA GLN A 86 4.38 -10.41 -1.99
C GLN A 86 4.61 -10.98 -0.58
N THR A 87 3.68 -11.79 -0.11
CA THR A 87 3.83 -12.53 1.14
C THR A 87 3.05 -13.84 1.10
N THR A 88 3.33 -14.74 2.03
CA THR A 88 2.60 -15.99 2.21
C THR A 88 2.22 -16.18 3.68
N THR A 89 1.32 -17.13 3.95
CA THR A 89 0.89 -17.40 5.34
C THR A 89 2.07 -17.92 6.16
N SER A 90 2.87 -18.83 5.57
CA SER A 90 4.05 -19.40 6.22
C SER A 90 5.10 -18.33 6.54
N LEU A 91 5.33 -17.40 5.62
CA LEU A 91 6.26 -16.30 5.83
C LEU A 91 5.81 -15.38 6.99
N CYS A 92 4.52 -15.07 7.08
CA CYS A 92 3.98 -14.29 8.20
C CYS A 92 4.15 -15.03 9.54
N CYS A 93 3.92 -16.35 9.57
CA CYS A 93 4.13 -17.17 10.76
C CYS A 93 5.60 -17.20 11.18
N GLN A 94 6.51 -17.31 10.22
CA GLN A 94 7.96 -17.36 10.47
C GLN A 94 8.51 -16.03 11.01
N GLU A 95 8.17 -14.91 10.36
CA GLU A 95 8.73 -13.60 10.72
C GLU A 95 8.10 -13.01 11.97
N PHE A 96 6.79 -13.22 12.19
CA PHE A 96 6.08 -12.63 13.33
C PHE A 96 5.80 -13.60 14.48
N GLY A 97 6.08 -14.89 14.31
CA GLY A 97 5.74 -15.93 15.29
C GLY A 97 4.22 -16.09 15.49
N TRP A 98 3.42 -15.72 14.49
CA TRP A 98 1.97 -15.78 14.57
C TRP A 98 1.44 -17.21 14.39
N SER A 99 0.23 -17.45 14.92
CA SER A 99 -0.52 -18.65 14.55
C SER A 99 -0.99 -18.56 13.10
N GLU A 100 -1.10 -19.72 12.44
CA GLU A 100 -1.56 -19.80 11.06
C GLU A 100 -2.96 -19.17 10.88
N ASP A 101 -3.86 -19.39 11.84
CA ASP A 101 -5.20 -18.82 11.84
C ASP A 101 -5.19 -17.28 11.89
N ARG A 102 -4.33 -16.68 12.72
CA ARG A 102 -4.17 -15.22 12.81
C ARG A 102 -3.63 -14.66 11.50
N ALA A 103 -2.54 -15.25 10.98
CA ALA A 103 -1.94 -14.81 9.73
C ALA A 103 -2.95 -14.89 8.57
N ARG A 104 -3.66 -16.03 8.45
CA ARG A 104 -4.68 -16.24 7.43
C ARG A 104 -5.84 -15.25 7.56
N THR A 105 -6.31 -14.98 8.78
CA THR A 105 -7.38 -14.01 9.04
C THR A 105 -6.97 -12.60 8.61
N ALA A 106 -5.77 -12.15 8.98
CA ALA A 106 -5.26 -10.84 8.60
C ALA A 106 -5.06 -10.70 7.09
N LEU A 107 -4.54 -11.74 6.43
CA LEU A 107 -4.39 -11.78 4.97
C LEU A 107 -5.74 -11.76 4.25
N ASN A 108 -6.73 -12.52 4.74
CA ASN A 108 -8.08 -12.51 4.20
C ASN A 108 -8.76 -11.14 4.32
N GLN A 109 -8.55 -10.42 5.43
CA GLN A 109 -9.05 -9.05 5.58
C GLN A 109 -8.46 -8.10 4.54
N LEU A 110 -7.15 -8.21 4.25
CA LEU A 110 -6.49 -7.42 3.21
C LEU A 110 -7.06 -7.71 1.80
N VAL A 111 -7.42 -8.96 1.53
CA VAL A 111 -8.09 -9.36 0.28
C VAL A 111 -9.52 -8.80 0.22
N GLN A 112 -10.28 -8.89 1.31
CA GLN A 112 -11.64 -8.33 1.40
C GLN A 112 -11.66 -6.82 1.15
N GLU A 113 -10.64 -6.11 1.61
CA GLU A 113 -10.47 -4.67 1.40
C GLU A 113 -9.85 -4.32 0.04
N SER A 114 -9.66 -5.32 -0.84
CA SER A 114 -9.07 -5.16 -2.18
C SER A 114 -7.64 -4.57 -2.18
N MET A 115 -6.91 -4.75 -1.08
CA MET A 115 -5.51 -4.32 -0.95
C MET A 115 -4.53 -5.39 -1.45
N SER A 116 -4.97 -6.65 -1.45
CA SER A 116 -4.17 -7.80 -1.88
C SER A 116 -4.87 -8.63 -2.94
N TRP A 117 -4.08 -9.19 -3.86
CA TRP A 117 -4.51 -10.18 -4.83
C TRP A 117 -3.99 -11.55 -4.42
N VAL A 118 -4.79 -12.58 -4.68
CA VAL A 118 -4.46 -13.96 -4.36
C VAL A 118 -3.97 -14.66 -5.62
N ASP A 119 -2.85 -15.36 -5.50
CA ASP A 119 -2.33 -16.27 -6.50
C ASP A 119 -2.22 -17.67 -5.91
N ASP A 120 -3.01 -18.59 -6.46
CA ASP A 120 -3.07 -20.01 -6.07
C ASP A 120 -2.24 -20.90 -7.00
N ALA A 121 -1.62 -20.34 -8.05
CA ALA A 121 -0.90 -21.08 -9.08
C ALA A 121 0.62 -21.14 -8.85
N ASP A 122 1.10 -20.76 -7.66
CA ASP A 122 2.52 -20.75 -7.36
C ASP A 122 3.12 -22.17 -7.38
N PRO A 123 4.33 -22.38 -7.95
CA PRO A 123 4.98 -23.68 -8.05
C PRO A 123 5.20 -24.40 -6.71
N THR A 124 5.22 -23.67 -5.60
CA THR A 124 5.37 -24.22 -4.24
C THR A 124 4.08 -24.82 -3.69
N GLY A 125 2.92 -24.54 -4.32
CA GLY A 125 1.60 -24.97 -3.85
C GLY A 125 1.06 -24.14 -2.68
N GLU A 126 1.79 -23.11 -2.22
CA GLU A 126 1.31 -22.18 -1.21
C GLU A 126 0.57 -21.01 -1.86
N ARG A 127 -0.52 -20.57 -1.22
CA ARG A 127 -1.25 -19.35 -1.62
C ARG A 127 -0.37 -18.11 -1.39
N VAL A 128 -0.09 -17.39 -2.47
CA VAL A 128 0.69 -16.15 -2.45
C VAL A 128 -0.26 -14.95 -2.46
N TYR A 129 0.07 -13.95 -1.64
CA TYR A 129 -0.67 -12.70 -1.53
C TYR A 129 0.19 -11.56 -2.06
N TRP A 130 -0.29 -10.92 -3.12
CA TRP A 130 0.41 -9.85 -3.83
C TRP A 130 -0.19 -8.49 -3.48
N PHE A 131 0.64 -7.46 -3.36
CA PHE A 131 0.20 -6.10 -3.00
C PHE A 131 0.51 -5.11 -4.13
N PRO A 132 -0.48 -4.80 -4.98
CA PRO A 132 -0.28 -3.92 -6.14
C PRO A 132 0.30 -2.55 -5.80
N SER A 133 0.00 -2.01 -4.62
CA SER A 133 0.51 -0.72 -4.14
C SER A 133 2.01 -0.71 -3.87
N LEU A 134 2.65 -1.88 -3.73
CA LEU A 134 4.08 -1.99 -3.45
C LEU A 134 4.91 -2.17 -4.72
N PHE A 135 4.29 -2.57 -5.83
CA PHE A 135 4.97 -2.66 -7.11
C PHE A 135 5.37 -1.27 -7.60
N GLN A 136 6.62 -1.14 -8.01
CA GLN A 136 7.06 0.05 -8.70
C GLN A 136 6.41 0.06 -10.08
N ALA A 137 5.54 1.02 -10.35
CA ALA A 137 5.06 1.24 -11.70
C ALA A 137 6.26 1.64 -12.58
N VAL A 138 6.80 0.68 -13.34
CA VAL A 138 7.72 0.98 -14.44
C VAL A 138 6.89 1.74 -15.46
N ARG A 139 6.92 3.07 -15.38
CA ARG A 139 6.43 3.90 -16.46
C ARG A 139 7.44 3.77 -17.58
N SER A 140 7.04 3.14 -18.68
CA SER A 140 7.73 3.28 -19.96
C SER A 140 7.80 4.77 -20.26
N SER A 141 8.96 5.37 -20.02
CA SER A 141 9.30 6.66 -20.59
C SER A 141 9.15 6.49 -22.10
N GLY A 142 8.10 7.08 -22.66
CA GLY A 142 7.87 7.08 -24.10
C GLY A 142 9.10 7.66 -24.80
N CYS A 143 9.47 7.03 -25.92
CA CYS A 143 10.45 7.51 -26.88
C CYS A 143 10.19 8.95 -27.33
#